data_AF-A0A949U4M4-F1
#
_entry.id   AF-A0A949U4M4-F1
#
_cell.length_a   1.000
_cell.length_b   1.000
_cell.length_c   1.000
_cell.angle_alpha   90.00
_cell.angle_beta   90.00
_cell.angle_gamma   90.00
#
_symmetry.space_group_name_H-M   'P 1'
#
loop_
_entity.id
_entity.type
_entity.pdbx_description
1 polymer ?
#
loop_
_entity_poly.entity_id
_entity_poly.type
_entity_poly.pdbx_seq_one_letter_code
_entity_poly.pdbx_strand_id
1 'polypeptide(L)'
;MSVTRRKAGFSLIELIFVVAIIGLLAAVALPMYTKQIQKSNRAQAKARMLQAAQLIERFYSDNNSYLVDVSGGSLVVGPATGTTAAGFAQLMSVQGTTTVYSGPNNEANSPFTIYICNTAAATYTAPPWTSAGAAAPGCTAPVSANQYLLIAAPRLQQVADTTCGYLTLTNTGVKGATGSGTTSSPPAGTTVDCW
;
A
#
# COMPACT_ATOMS: atom_id res chain seq x y z
N MET A 1 -35.32 -49.86 -36.08
CA MET A 1 -33.85 -50.00 -36.00
C MET A 1 -33.36 -49.26 -34.77
N SER A 2 -32.88 -49.99 -33.75
CA SER A 2 -32.35 -49.39 -32.52
C SER A 2 -30.87 -49.07 -32.74
N VAL A 3 -30.52 -47.78 -32.73
CA VAL A 3 -29.12 -47.32 -32.83
C VAL A 3 -28.50 -47.40 -31.44
N THR A 4 -27.69 -48.42 -31.20
CA THR A 4 -26.92 -48.56 -29.96
C THR A 4 -25.72 -47.61 -29.97
N ARG A 5 -25.80 -46.53 -29.16
CA ARG A 5 -24.64 -45.64 -28.94
C ARG A 5 -23.57 -46.38 -28.15
N ARG A 6 -22.36 -46.48 -28.71
CA ARG A 6 -21.17 -46.93 -27.95
C ARG A 6 -20.86 -45.91 -26.87
N LYS A 7 -20.72 -46.34 -25.62
CA LYS A 7 -20.17 -45.50 -24.55
C LYS A 7 -18.67 -45.34 -24.80
N ALA A 8 -18.22 -44.13 -25.14
CA ALA A 8 -16.81 -43.77 -25.15
C ALA A 8 -16.35 -43.63 -23.69
N GLY A 9 -15.45 -44.51 -23.25
CA GLY A 9 -14.81 -44.41 -21.94
C GLY A 9 -13.54 -43.57 -22.03
N PHE A 10 -13.30 -42.72 -21.02
CA PHE A 10 -12.09 -41.91 -20.90
C PHE A 10 -10.88 -42.82 -20.65
N SER A 11 -9.78 -42.64 -21.40
CA SER A 11 -8.57 -43.44 -21.20
C SER A 11 -7.72 -42.87 -20.07
N LEU A 12 -7.11 -43.74 -19.26
CA LEU A 12 -6.22 -43.32 -18.17
C LEU A 12 -5.01 -42.53 -18.70
N ILE A 13 -4.52 -42.90 -19.89
CA ILE A 13 -3.42 -42.17 -20.55
C ILE A 13 -3.82 -40.77 -21.00
N GLU A 14 -5.08 -40.58 -21.40
CA GLU A 14 -5.62 -39.29 -21.82
C GLU A 14 -5.68 -38.33 -20.63
N LEU A 15 -6.07 -38.84 -19.47
CA LEU A 15 -6.09 -38.07 -18.24
C LEU A 15 -4.68 -37.64 -17.79
N ILE A 16 -3.68 -38.52 -17.91
CA ILE A 16 -2.30 -38.19 -17.53
C ILE A 16 -1.75 -37.07 -18.41
N PHE A 17 -1.97 -37.13 -19.72
CA PHE A 17 -1.54 -36.06 -20.63
C PHE A 17 -2.22 -34.73 -20.34
N VAL A 18 -3.53 -34.73 -20.06
CA VAL A 18 -4.27 -33.52 -19.71
C VAL A 18 -3.72 -32.88 -18.44
N VAL A 19 -3.51 -33.68 -17.39
CA VAL A 19 -2.95 -33.16 -16.12
C VAL A 19 -1.51 -32.66 -16.32
N ALA A 20 -0.70 -33.32 -17.14
CA ALA A 20 0.65 -32.88 -17.46
C ALA A 20 0.67 -31.50 -18.17
N ILE A 21 -0.22 -31.30 -19.15
CA ILE A 21 -0.33 -30.02 -19.87
C ILE A 21 -0.84 -28.92 -18.93
N ILE A 22 -1.86 -29.20 -18.11
CA ILE A 22 -2.38 -28.23 -17.13
C ILE A 22 -1.29 -27.83 -16.13
N GLY A 23 -0.49 -28.79 -15.64
CA GLY A 23 0.63 -28.52 -14.73
C GLY A 23 1.68 -27.59 -15.36
N LEU A 24 2.03 -27.82 -16.63
CA LEU A 24 2.96 -26.97 -17.38
C LEU A 24 2.43 -25.53 -17.54
N LEU A 25 1.15 -25.39 -17.91
CA LEU A 25 0.52 -24.07 -18.07
C LEU A 25 0.44 -23.33 -16.73
N ALA A 26 0.05 -24.02 -15.66
CA ALA A 26 -0.06 -23.42 -14.32
C ALA A 26 1.28 -22.89 -13.81
N ALA A 27 2.39 -23.59 -14.08
CA ALA A 27 3.73 -23.18 -13.64
C ALA A 27 4.15 -21.80 -14.19
N VAL A 28 3.73 -21.45 -15.41
CA VAL A 28 4.04 -20.15 -16.03
C VAL A 28 2.95 -19.11 -15.74
N ALA A 29 1.68 -19.51 -15.77
CA ALA A 29 0.56 -18.59 -15.63
C ALA A 29 0.44 -17.98 -14.23
N LEU A 30 0.65 -18.77 -13.17
CA LEU A 30 0.50 -18.33 -11.78
C LEU A 30 1.44 -17.15 -11.40
N PRO A 31 2.76 -17.21 -11.62
CA PRO A 31 3.64 -16.09 -11.28
C PRO A 31 3.39 -14.84 -12.15
N MET A 32 2.88 -15.00 -13.37
CA MET A 32 2.49 -13.86 -14.21
C MET A 32 1.25 -13.15 -13.67
N TYR A 33 0.23 -13.92 -13.27
CA TYR A 33 -1.00 -13.37 -12.71
C TYR A 33 -0.76 -12.59 -11.41
N THR A 34 0.03 -13.15 -10.48
CA THR A 34 0.34 -12.48 -9.20
C THR A 34 1.06 -11.15 -9.40
N LYS A 35 2.01 -11.07 -10.34
CA LYS A 35 2.69 -9.82 -10.70
C LYS A 35 1.74 -8.75 -11.25
N GLN A 36 0.75 -9.16 -12.06
CA GLN A 36 -0.24 -8.23 -12.60
C GLN A 36 -1.14 -7.66 -11.51
N ILE A 37 -1.58 -8.50 -10.56
CA ILE A 37 -2.35 -8.06 -9.40
C ILE A 37 -1.52 -7.12 -8.52
N GLN A 38 -0.25 -7.44 -8.25
CA GLN A 38 0.64 -6.57 -7.48
C GLN A 38 0.83 -5.20 -8.14
N LYS A 39 0.94 -5.15 -9.47
CA LYS A 39 1.02 -3.89 -10.23
C LYS A 39 -0.28 -3.08 -10.11
N SER A 40 -1.43 -3.73 -10.23
CA SER A 40 -2.75 -3.10 -10.05
C SER A 40 -2.89 -2.51 -8.64
N ASN A 41 -2.52 -3.27 -7.62
CA ASN A 41 -2.55 -2.83 -6.22
C ASN A 41 -1.62 -1.64 -5.96
N ARG A 42 -0.42 -1.64 -6.56
CA ARG A 42 0.50 -0.49 -6.49
C ARG A 42 -0.11 0.76 -7.13
N ALA A 43 -0.79 0.64 -8.26
CA ALA A 43 -1.48 1.76 -8.89
C ALA A 43 -2.60 2.33 -7.99
N GLN A 44 -3.36 1.46 -7.31
CA GLN A 44 -4.37 1.88 -6.34
C GLN A 44 -3.74 2.61 -5.14
N ALA A 45 -2.63 2.08 -4.60
CA ALA A 45 -1.91 2.73 -3.51
C ALA A 45 -1.43 4.14 -3.88
N LYS A 46 -0.86 4.32 -5.08
CA LYS A 46 -0.45 5.64 -5.59
C LYS A 46 -1.62 6.62 -5.65
N ALA A 47 -2.77 6.18 -6.17
CA ALA A 47 -3.96 7.01 -6.22
C ALA A 47 -4.42 7.45 -4.83
N ARG A 48 -4.43 6.54 -3.85
CA ARG A 48 -4.79 6.84 -2.46
C ARG A 48 -3.78 7.75 -1.76
N MET A 49 -2.49 7.59 -2.02
CA MET A 49 -1.46 8.51 -1.51
C MET A 49 -1.66 9.92 -2.05
N LEU A 50 -2.03 10.07 -3.33
CA LEU A 50 -2.33 11.39 -3.91
C LEU A 50 -3.60 12.01 -3.31
N GLN A 51 -4.63 11.22 -3.03
CA GLN A 51 -5.82 11.69 -2.31
C GLN A 51 -5.48 12.14 -0.89
N ALA A 52 -4.66 11.36 -0.17
CA ALA A 52 -4.16 11.74 1.15
C ALA A 52 -3.34 13.04 1.10
N ALA A 53 -2.44 13.18 0.12
CA ALA A 53 -1.68 14.42 -0.09
C ALA A 53 -2.59 15.62 -0.30
N GLN A 54 -3.61 15.53 -1.17
CA GLN A 54 -4.58 16.61 -1.39
C GLN A 54 -5.30 17.04 -0.11
N LEU A 55 -5.65 16.08 0.76
CA LEU A 55 -6.29 16.37 2.04
C LEU A 55 -5.33 17.05 3.03
N ILE A 56 -4.06 16.63 3.04
CA ILE A 56 -3.01 17.23 3.87
C ILE A 56 -2.68 18.66 3.41
N GLU A 57 -2.67 18.93 2.10
CA GLU A 57 -2.50 20.29 1.56
C GLU A 57 -3.67 21.22 1.92
N ARG A 58 -4.89 20.69 1.89
CA ARG A 58 -6.06 21.41 2.39
C ARG A 58 -5.92 21.71 3.88
N PHE A 59 -5.49 20.73 4.67
CA PHE A 59 -5.25 20.91 6.10
C PHE A 59 -4.22 22.01 6.39
N TYR A 60 -3.13 22.05 5.62
CA TYR A 60 -2.11 23.10 5.72
C TYR A 60 -2.66 24.49 5.39
N SER A 61 -3.54 24.59 4.39
CA SER A 61 -4.17 25.87 4.04
C SER A 61 -5.03 26.44 5.18
N ASP A 62 -5.64 25.56 5.98
CA ASP A 62 -6.50 25.94 7.11
C ASP A 62 -5.71 26.16 8.42
N ASN A 63 -4.63 25.40 8.66
CA ASN A 63 -3.92 25.36 9.95
C ASN A 63 -2.49 25.91 9.89
N ASN A 64 -2.01 26.28 8.70
CA ASN A 64 -0.67 26.80 8.44
C ASN A 64 0.48 25.87 8.92
N SER A 65 0.17 24.58 9.05
CA SER A 65 1.05 23.51 9.51
C SER A 65 0.52 22.17 9.00
N TYR A 66 1.39 21.24 8.66
CA TYR A 66 1.02 19.84 8.39
C TYR A 66 0.93 19.03 9.68
N LEU A 67 1.44 19.55 10.79
CA LEU A 67 1.50 18.81 12.04
C LEU A 67 0.12 18.62 12.63
N VAL A 68 -0.10 17.41 13.15
CA VAL A 68 -1.25 17.06 13.97
C VAL A 68 -0.76 16.58 15.31
N ASP A 69 -1.48 16.95 16.36
CA ASP A 69 -1.24 16.39 17.68
C ASP A 69 -2.07 15.12 17.85
N VAL A 70 -1.48 14.16 18.53
CA VAL A 70 -2.15 12.91 18.89
C VAL A 70 -2.10 12.80 20.40
N SER A 71 -3.27 12.81 21.04
CA SER A 71 -3.39 12.70 22.49
C SER A 71 -4.44 11.65 22.83
N GLY A 72 -4.10 10.74 23.75
CA GLY A 72 -5.02 9.68 24.19
C GLY A 72 -5.50 8.74 23.08
N GLY A 73 -4.74 8.60 21.98
CA GLY A 73 -5.15 7.77 20.83
C GLY A 73 -6.19 8.43 19.92
N SER A 74 -6.46 9.72 20.10
CA SER A 74 -7.32 10.51 19.22
C SER A 74 -6.51 11.59 18.50
N LEU A 75 -6.96 11.94 17.29
CA LEU A 75 -6.45 13.09 16.56
C LEU A 75 -6.90 14.35 17.28
N VAL A 76 -5.94 15.11 17.78
CA VAL A 76 -6.14 16.46 18.26
C VAL A 76 -5.66 17.38 17.14
N VAL A 77 -6.57 17.67 16.23
CA VAL A 77 -6.36 18.80 15.32
C VAL A 77 -6.41 20.06 16.20
N GLY A 78 -5.37 20.91 16.12
CA GLY A 78 -5.31 22.19 16.84
C GLY A 78 -6.54 23.06 16.58
N PRO A 79 -6.69 24.22 17.23
CA PRO A 79 -7.94 24.96 17.26
C PRO A 79 -8.31 25.43 15.84
N ALA A 80 -9.10 24.64 15.13
CA ALA A 80 -9.65 25.00 13.84
C ALA A 80 -10.95 25.76 14.09
N THR A 81 -10.98 27.01 13.66
CA THR A 81 -12.18 27.85 13.61
C THR A 81 -13.14 27.41 12.48
N GLY A 82 -13.19 26.12 12.12
CA GLY A 82 -13.90 25.65 10.92
C GLY A 82 -14.27 24.16 10.89
N THR A 83 -15.30 23.84 10.10
CA THR A 83 -15.89 22.50 9.88
C THR A 83 -14.99 21.52 9.10
N THR A 84 -13.84 21.97 8.59
CA THR A 84 -12.91 21.18 7.77
C THR A 84 -12.04 20.22 8.60
N ALA A 85 -11.74 20.56 9.86
CA ALA A 85 -11.03 19.68 10.78
C ALA A 85 -11.83 18.41 11.12
N ALA A 86 -13.16 18.50 11.20
CA ALA A 86 -14.04 17.35 11.40
C ALA A 86 -14.00 16.39 10.19
N GLY A 87 -14.03 16.94 8.97
CA GLY A 87 -13.93 16.13 7.74
C GLY A 87 -12.57 15.47 7.57
N PHE A 88 -11.48 16.16 7.94
CA PHE A 88 -10.13 15.58 7.93
C PHE A 88 -9.98 14.46 8.97
N ALA A 89 -10.44 14.68 10.20
CA ALA A 89 -10.39 13.68 11.27
C ALA A 89 -11.25 12.44 10.97
N GLN A 90 -12.35 12.57 10.22
CA GLN A 90 -13.19 11.43 9.80
C GLN A 90 -12.53 10.50 8.79
N LEU A 91 -11.54 10.99 8.02
CA LEU A 91 -10.82 10.21 7.01
C LEU A 91 -9.50 9.64 7.53
N MET A 92 -9.24 9.81 8.82
CA MET A 92 -8.02 9.38 9.47
C MET A 92 -8.31 8.57 10.73
N SER A 93 -7.35 7.71 11.06
CA SER A 93 -7.34 6.97 12.32
C SER A 93 -5.95 7.07 12.95
N VAL A 94 -5.87 6.92 14.26
CA VAL A 94 -4.60 6.95 14.98
C VAL A 94 -4.10 5.53 15.21
N GLN A 95 -2.82 5.30 14.94
CA GLN A 95 -2.11 4.11 15.37
C GLN A 95 -0.82 4.54 16.08
N GLY A 96 -0.84 4.54 17.42
CA GLY A 96 0.27 5.05 18.22
C GLY A 96 0.48 6.55 17.99
N THR A 97 1.66 6.95 17.52
CA THR A 97 2.01 8.34 17.19
C THR A 97 1.88 8.65 15.69
N THR A 98 1.49 7.70 14.83
CA THR A 98 1.18 7.92 13.41
C THR A 98 -0.30 8.06 13.18
N THR A 99 -0.63 8.83 12.15
CA THR A 99 -1.97 8.87 11.60
C THR A 99 -2.05 7.99 10.35
N VAL A 100 -3.20 7.37 10.15
CA VAL A 100 -3.48 6.42 9.07
C VAL A 100 -4.64 6.96 8.27
N TYR A 101 -4.46 7.05 6.96
CA TYR A 101 -5.53 7.45 6.05
C TYR A 101 -6.46 6.28 5.76
N SER A 102 -7.74 6.39 6.14
CA SER A 102 -8.79 5.38 5.89
C SER A 102 -9.58 5.64 4.60
N GLY A 103 -9.53 6.87 4.09
CA GLY A 103 -10.27 7.29 2.90
C GLY A 103 -11.79 7.37 3.09
N PRO A 104 -12.52 7.94 2.13
CA PRO A 104 -13.97 8.19 2.26
C PRO A 104 -14.81 6.91 2.36
N ASN A 105 -14.26 5.77 1.93
CA ASN A 105 -14.97 4.50 1.85
C ASN A 105 -14.53 3.49 2.91
N ASN A 106 -13.79 3.91 3.95
CA ASN A 106 -13.27 3.05 5.02
C ASN A 106 -12.60 1.78 4.48
N GLU A 107 -11.50 1.96 3.76
CA GLU A 107 -10.87 0.90 2.96
C GLU A 107 -9.99 -0.03 3.82
N ALA A 108 -10.57 -0.62 4.87
CA ALA A 108 -9.86 -1.48 5.83
C ALA A 108 -9.21 -2.73 5.21
N ASN A 109 -9.73 -3.18 4.06
CA ASN A 109 -9.23 -4.34 3.31
C ASN A 109 -8.37 -3.97 2.09
N SER A 110 -7.89 -2.72 2.00
CA SER A 110 -7.00 -2.35 0.90
C SER A 110 -5.67 -3.13 0.95
N PRO A 111 -5.06 -3.42 -0.21
CA PRO A 111 -3.77 -4.11 -0.29
C PRO A 111 -2.61 -3.28 0.30
N PHE A 112 -2.85 -2.02 0.66
CA PHE A 112 -1.91 -1.14 1.35
C PHE A 112 -2.58 -0.37 2.49
N THR A 113 -1.89 -0.16 3.60
CA THR A 113 -2.21 0.89 4.60
C THR A 113 -1.43 2.14 4.26
N ILE A 114 -2.07 3.32 4.25
CA ILE A 114 -1.38 4.60 4.05
C ILE A 114 -1.14 5.25 5.41
N TYR A 115 0.12 5.37 5.79
CA TYR A 115 0.57 6.07 6.99
C TYR A 115 1.03 7.48 6.64
N ILE A 116 0.77 8.42 7.55
CA ILE A 116 1.18 9.81 7.44
C ILE A 116 2.10 10.12 8.63
N CYS A 117 3.31 10.53 8.30
CA CYS A 117 4.28 11.08 9.25
C CYS A 117 4.12 12.59 9.29
N ASN A 118 3.33 13.06 10.25
CA ASN A 118 3.05 14.48 10.46
C ASN A 118 2.80 14.80 11.94
N THR A 119 3.45 14.11 12.89
CA THR A 119 3.32 14.37 14.33
C THR A 119 4.68 14.77 14.91
N ALA A 120 4.70 15.81 15.75
CA ALA A 120 5.95 16.37 16.31
C ALA A 120 6.67 15.41 17.27
N ALA A 121 5.95 14.43 17.82
CA ALA A 121 6.44 13.43 18.77
C ALA A 121 6.60 12.04 18.15
N ALA A 122 6.75 11.92 16.83
CA ALA A 122 6.94 10.64 16.16
C ALA A 122 8.29 9.99 16.52
N THR A 123 8.40 9.40 17.71
CA THR A 123 9.47 8.47 18.05
C THR A 123 9.01 7.07 17.70
N TYR A 124 9.59 6.48 16.65
CA TYR A 124 9.37 5.09 16.28
C TYR A 124 10.54 4.23 16.73
N THR A 125 10.26 3.20 17.53
CA THR A 125 11.10 2.01 17.57
C THR A 125 10.77 1.16 16.36
N ALA A 126 11.80 0.74 15.63
CA ALA A 126 11.65 -0.04 14.41
C ALA A 126 10.77 -1.28 14.64
N PRO A 127 9.85 -1.61 13.73
CA PRO A 127 9.29 -2.95 13.71
C PRO A 127 10.43 -3.95 13.41
N PRO A 128 10.46 -5.13 14.05
CA PRO A 128 11.28 -6.21 13.55
C PRO A 128 10.78 -6.53 12.13
N TRP A 129 11.69 -6.68 11.16
CA TRP A 129 11.41 -6.96 9.74
C TRP A 129 10.79 -8.36 9.49
N THR A 130 9.99 -8.84 10.43
CA THR A 130 9.33 -10.13 10.41
C THR A 130 7.87 -9.92 10.00
N SER A 131 7.57 -10.30 8.76
CA SER A 131 6.23 -10.40 8.16
C SER A 131 5.42 -9.09 7.98
N ALA A 132 5.13 -8.77 6.72
CA ALA A 132 3.76 -8.73 6.20
C ALA A 132 2.60 -8.44 7.20
N GLY A 133 2.60 -7.28 7.86
CA GLY A 133 1.66 -6.99 8.95
C GLY A 133 2.27 -6.24 10.13
N ALA A 134 3.59 -6.03 10.12
CA ALA A 134 4.25 -5.12 11.05
C ALA A 134 3.81 -3.65 10.84
N ALA A 135 3.74 -2.89 11.93
CA ALA A 135 3.43 -1.46 11.93
C ALA A 135 4.32 -0.69 10.93
N ALA A 136 3.83 0.45 10.43
CA ALA A 136 4.52 1.29 9.45
C ALA A 136 6.04 1.41 9.69
N PRO A 137 6.87 1.47 8.63
CA PRO A 137 8.25 1.92 8.75
C PRO A 137 8.22 3.28 9.43
N GLY A 138 8.91 3.35 10.57
CA GLY A 138 8.89 4.50 11.43
C GLY A 138 9.28 5.78 10.70
N CYS A 139 8.61 6.87 11.04
CA CYS A 139 9.08 8.20 10.71
C CYS A 139 10.49 8.34 11.34
N THR A 140 11.55 8.38 10.53
CA THR A 140 12.94 8.31 11.02
C THR A 140 13.51 9.64 11.51
N ALA A 141 12.73 10.72 11.52
CA ALA A 141 13.11 12.01 12.09
C ALA A 141 11.85 12.83 12.43
N PRO A 142 11.94 13.77 13.40
CA PRO A 142 10.87 14.75 13.61
C PRO A 142 10.62 15.51 12.30
N VAL A 143 9.40 15.38 11.80
CA VAL A 143 8.92 16.19 10.68
C VAL A 143 8.65 17.61 11.19
N SER A 144 9.10 18.61 10.44
CA SER A 144 8.81 20.01 10.77
C SER A 144 7.35 20.38 10.46
N ALA A 145 6.90 21.55 10.92
CA ALA A 145 5.57 22.09 10.61
C ALA A 145 5.24 22.12 9.11
N ASN A 146 6.26 22.10 8.24
CA ASN A 146 6.16 22.28 6.80
C ASN A 146 6.58 21.02 6.03
N GLN A 147 6.65 19.86 6.69
CA GLN A 147 7.01 18.59 6.06
C GLN A 147 6.06 17.48 6.46
N TYR A 148 5.76 16.62 5.50
CA TYR A 148 5.10 15.33 5.77
C TYR A 148 5.72 14.25 4.89
N LEU A 149 5.61 13.01 5.36
CA LEU A 149 5.97 11.82 4.60
C LEU A 149 4.79 10.85 4.59
N LEU A 150 4.35 10.47 3.40
CA LEU A 150 3.37 9.41 3.19
C LEU A 150 4.09 8.09 2.97
N ILE A 151 3.59 7.03 3.61
CA ILE A 151 4.13 5.68 3.47
C ILE A 151 2.99 4.71 3.17
N ALA A 152 3.03 4.05 2.02
CA ALA A 152 2.15 2.94 1.71
C ALA A 152 2.80 1.63 2.15
N ALA A 153 2.24 1.01 3.18
CA ALA A 153 2.67 -0.29 3.70
C ALA A 153 1.86 -1.42 3.05
N PRO A 154 2.50 -2.41 2.40
CA PRO A 154 1.79 -3.52 1.79
C PRO A 154 1.10 -4.39 2.85
N ARG A 155 -0.09 -4.91 2.52
CA ARG A 155 -0.89 -5.83 3.34
C ARG A 155 -1.35 -7.03 2.52
N LEU A 156 -1.82 -8.07 3.21
CA LEU A 156 -2.44 -9.25 2.58
C LEU A 156 -1.49 -9.85 1.53
N GLN A 157 -1.98 -10.16 0.34
CA GLN A 157 -1.20 -10.73 -0.76
C GLN A 157 -0.10 -9.80 -1.29
N GLN A 158 -0.17 -8.49 -1.01
CA GLN A 158 0.79 -7.52 -1.51
C GLN A 158 2.15 -7.60 -0.81
N VAL A 159 2.21 -8.24 0.36
CA VAL A 159 3.45 -8.42 1.13
C VAL A 159 4.47 -9.30 0.42
N ALA A 160 4.02 -10.09 -0.56
CA ALA A 160 4.87 -10.88 -1.45
C ALA A 160 5.58 -10.02 -2.51
N ASP A 161 5.22 -8.73 -2.66
CA ASP A 161 5.94 -7.78 -3.53
C ASP A 161 7.19 -7.26 -2.82
N THR A 162 8.22 -8.12 -2.74
CA THR A 162 9.54 -7.75 -2.20
C THR A 162 10.33 -6.84 -3.14
N THR A 163 9.87 -6.70 -4.39
CA THR A 163 10.56 -5.90 -5.40
C THR A 163 10.33 -4.42 -5.17
N CYS A 164 9.13 -4.01 -4.77
CA CYS A 164 8.82 -2.62 -4.45
C CYS A 164 8.63 -2.35 -2.95
N GLY A 165 8.11 -3.31 -2.19
CA GLY A 165 7.90 -3.15 -0.76
C GLY A 165 7.05 -1.93 -0.43
N TYR A 166 7.55 -1.09 0.47
CA TYR A 166 6.91 0.17 0.87
C TYR A 166 7.08 1.24 -0.20
N LEU A 167 6.04 2.05 -0.41
CA LEU A 167 6.12 3.24 -1.27
C LEU A 167 6.09 4.50 -0.42
N THR A 168 6.90 5.51 -0.77
CA THR A 168 7.00 6.77 -0.04
C THR A 168 6.79 7.99 -0.91
N LEU A 169 6.10 9.01 -0.37
CA LEU A 169 5.87 10.30 -1.04
C LEU A 169 6.07 11.44 -0.05
N THR A 170 6.93 12.39 -0.38
CA THR A 170 7.14 13.62 0.42
C THR A 170 6.20 14.75 -0.04
N ASN A 171 6.10 15.81 0.77
CA ASN A 171 5.43 17.05 0.41
C ASN A 171 5.99 17.74 -0.84
N THR A 172 7.27 17.52 -1.16
CA THR A 172 7.93 18.02 -2.37
C THR A 172 7.72 17.12 -3.59
N GLY A 173 6.95 16.04 -3.47
CA GLY A 173 6.69 15.10 -4.56
C GLY A 173 7.81 14.10 -4.83
N VAL A 174 8.79 13.98 -3.93
CA VAL A 174 9.85 12.96 -4.03
C VAL A 174 9.22 11.60 -3.74
N LYS A 175 9.38 10.71 -4.71
CA LYS A 175 8.83 9.35 -4.74
C LYS A 175 9.93 8.34 -4.40
N GLY A 176 9.65 7.37 -3.54
CA GLY A 176 10.61 6.34 -3.16
C GLY A 176 9.99 4.96 -2.93
N ALA A 177 10.78 3.91 -3.02
CA ALA A 177 10.36 2.54 -2.72
C ALA A 177 11.44 1.79 -1.93
N THR A 178 11.05 0.91 -1.01
CA THR A 178 11.99 0.21 -0.09
C THR A 178 12.39 -1.19 -0.55
N GLY A 179 11.78 -1.72 -1.61
CA GLY A 179 12.12 -3.05 -2.14
C GLY A 179 13.59 -3.23 -2.49
N SER A 180 14.03 -4.45 -2.75
CA SER A 180 15.46 -4.86 -2.80
C SER A 180 16.31 -4.23 -3.93
N GLY A 181 15.87 -3.15 -4.56
CA GLY A 181 16.66 -2.35 -5.49
C GLY A 181 17.47 -1.28 -4.75
N THR A 182 18.78 -1.48 -4.63
CA THR A 182 19.75 -0.60 -3.96
C THR A 182 20.07 0.70 -4.71
N THR A 183 19.17 1.27 -5.51
CA THR A 183 19.49 2.49 -6.27
C THR A 183 18.33 3.47 -6.35
N SER A 184 18.43 4.53 -5.55
CA SER A 184 17.72 5.81 -5.64
C SER A 184 18.11 6.64 -6.89
N SER A 185 18.37 6.01 -8.05
CA SER A 185 18.60 6.68 -9.32
C SER A 185 18.56 5.66 -10.47
N PRO A 186 17.96 5.96 -11.63
CA PRO A 186 17.84 5.01 -12.73
C PRO A 186 19.11 4.96 -13.61
N PRO A 187 19.76 3.79 -13.80
CA PRO A 187 20.56 3.52 -14.98
C PRO A 187 19.67 2.88 -16.06
N ALA A 188 19.77 3.36 -17.29
CA ALA A 188 19.03 2.85 -18.44
C ALA A 188 19.24 1.33 -18.60
N GLY A 189 18.18 0.53 -18.44
CA GLY A 189 18.22 -0.88 -18.82
C GLY A 189 17.21 -1.80 -18.13
N THR A 190 17.05 -1.74 -16.81
CA THR A 190 16.15 -2.66 -16.05
C THR A 190 15.75 -2.12 -14.68
N THR A 191 15.26 -0.88 -14.59
CA THR A 191 14.72 -0.36 -13.33
C THR A 191 13.31 -0.88 -13.11
N VAL A 192 13.07 -1.53 -11.97
CA VAL A 192 11.70 -1.88 -11.57
C VAL A 192 10.98 -0.59 -11.24
N ASP A 193 10.09 -0.15 -12.14
CA ASP A 193 9.25 1.02 -11.91
C ASP A 193 8.20 0.70 -10.85
N CYS A 194 8.52 1.10 -9.62
CA CYS A 194 7.60 1.02 -8.48
C CYS A 194 6.64 2.22 -8.43
N TRP A 195 6.97 3.33 -9.11
CA TRP A 195 6.24 4.60 -9.14
C TRP A 195 5.54 4.92 -10.44
#